data_AF-A0AAD5J581-F1
#
_entry.id   AF-A0AAD5J581-F1
#
_cell.length_a   1.000
_cell.length_b   1.000
_cell.length_c   1.000
_cell.angle_alpha   90.00
_cell.angle_beta   90.00
_cell.angle_gamma   90.00
#
_symmetry.space_group_name_H-M   'P 1'
#
loop_
_entity.id
_entity.type
_entity.pdbx_description
1 polymer ?
#
loop_
_entity_poly.entity_id
_entity_poly.type
_entity_poly.pdbx_seq_one_letter_code
_entity_poly.pdbx_strand_id
1 'polypeptide(L)'
;MGYIYPGRPIANVVFKALIISTRSHALSFFSEFKLAHYMKIAPRSMFVAQVTGTIISSIVNVAASWWLLSAMENICVPEKLPKGSPWTCPGMTVTYDNSVIWGVVGPMRIYYPDGVYS
;
A
#
# COMPACT_ATOMS: atom_id res chain seq x y z
N MET A 1 9.75 -7.12 -9.89
CA MET A 1 9.42 -8.21 -8.95
C MET A 1 8.80 -9.45 -9.60
N GLY A 2 8.01 -9.31 -10.67
CA GLY A 2 7.56 -10.48 -11.46
C GLY A 2 8.62 -11.36 -12.11
N TYR A 3 9.90 -10.97 -12.06
CA TYR A 3 11.01 -11.71 -12.64
C TYR A 3 11.66 -12.70 -11.64
N ILE A 4 11.58 -12.40 -10.33
CA ILE A 4 12.23 -13.20 -9.28
C ILE A 4 11.32 -14.34 -8.79
N TYR A 5 9.99 -14.13 -8.82
CA TYR A 5 9.00 -15.14 -8.43
C TYR A 5 7.72 -15.03 -9.28
N PRO A 6 7.79 -15.42 -10.57
CA PRO A 6 6.64 -15.34 -11.48
C PRO A 6 5.50 -16.26 -11.03
N GLY A 7 4.25 -15.82 -11.21
CA GLY A 7 3.05 -16.62 -10.97
C GLY A 7 2.41 -16.45 -9.58
N ARG A 8 3.00 -15.64 -8.68
CA ARG A 8 2.39 -15.32 -7.37
C ARG A 8 2.03 -13.83 -7.26
N PRO A 9 0.82 -13.41 -7.69
CA PRO A 9 0.42 -12.00 -7.68
C PRO A 9 0.35 -11.42 -6.26
N ILE A 10 -0.09 -12.23 -5.28
CA ILE A 10 -0.25 -11.80 -3.88
C ILE A 10 1.09 -11.35 -3.28
N ALA A 11 2.19 -12.06 -3.58
CA ALA A 11 3.52 -11.68 -3.10
C ALA A 11 3.98 -10.33 -3.68
N ASN A 12 3.66 -10.08 -4.96
CA ASN A 12 3.99 -8.81 -5.61
C ASN A 12 3.16 -7.63 -5.06
N VAL A 13 1.88 -7.85 -4.79
CA VAL A 13 1.01 -6.84 -4.14
C VAL A 13 1.57 -6.46 -2.77
N VAL A 14 1.85 -7.47 -1.93
CA VAL A 14 2.35 -7.24 -0.56
C VAL A 14 3.69 -6.51 -0.59
N PHE A 15 4.63 -6.95 -1.42
CA PHE A 15 5.92 -6.29 -1.55
C PHE A 15 5.80 -4.83 -2.01
N LYS A 16 4.97 -4.58 -3.03
CA LYS A 16 4.72 -3.23 -3.54
C LYS A 16 4.09 -2.34 -2.47
N ALA A 17 3.10 -2.85 -1.74
CA ALA A 17 2.45 -2.14 -0.66
C ALA A 17 3.44 -1.77 0.46
N LEU A 18 4.25 -2.73 0.90
CA LEU A 18 5.29 -2.49 1.91
C LEU A 18 6.25 -1.38 1.49
N ILE A 19 6.80 -1.45 0.26
CA ILE A 19 7.74 -0.42 -0.21
C ILE A 19 7.10 0.96 -0.31
N ILE A 20 5.90 1.06 -0.88
CA ILE A 20 5.23 2.35 -1.06
C ILE A 20 4.92 2.96 0.31
N SER A 21 4.39 2.17 1.25
CA SER A 21 4.11 2.62 2.61
C SER A 21 5.39 3.05 3.33
N THR A 22 6.44 2.21 3.33
CA THR A 22 7.71 2.53 3.98
C THR A 22 8.33 3.81 3.40
N ARG A 23 8.28 4.00 2.08
CA ARG A 23 8.77 5.22 1.43
C ARG A 23 8.06 6.46 1.93
N SER A 24 6.72 6.42 1.97
CA SER A 24 5.91 7.54 2.45
C SER A 24 6.21 7.86 3.92
N HIS A 25 6.25 6.84 4.78
CA HIS A 25 6.60 7.02 6.20
C HIS A 25 8.01 7.59 6.38
N ALA A 26 9.00 7.10 5.62
CA ALA A 26 10.37 7.61 5.70
C ALA A 26 10.46 9.10 5.31
N LEU A 27 9.78 9.53 4.24
CA LEU A 27 9.76 10.93 3.82
C LEU A 27 9.14 11.83 4.89
N SER A 28 8.00 11.43 5.45
CA SER A 28 7.37 12.17 6.56
C SER A 28 8.30 12.26 7.77
N PHE A 29 8.93 11.15 8.14
CA PHE A 29 9.86 11.07 9.28
C PHE A 29 11.05 12.03 9.12
N PHE A 30 11.66 12.06 7.93
CA PHE A 30 12.75 12.98 7.63
C PHE A 30 12.30 14.45 7.63
N SER A 31 11.11 14.73 7.09
CA SER A 31 10.58 16.10 7.09
C SER A 31 10.34 16.62 8.51
N GLU A 32 9.82 15.76 9.38
CA GLU A 32 9.57 16.11 10.77
C GLU A 32 10.87 16.28 11.57
N PHE A 33 11.89 15.46 11.32
CA PHE A 33 13.20 15.68 11.94
C PHE A 33 13.83 17.01 11.55
N LYS A 34 13.67 17.41 10.29
CA LYS A 34 14.14 18.71 9.83
C LYS A 34 13.42 19.84 10.58
N LEU A 35 12.10 19.75 10.74
CA LEU A 35 11.33 20.71 11.52
C LEU A 35 11.75 20.73 13.00
N ALA A 36 11.91 19.57 13.63
CA ALA A 36 12.34 19.44 15.02
C ALA A 36 13.73 20.04 15.27
N HIS A 37 14.64 19.92 14.29
CA HIS A 37 15.94 20.57 14.33
C HIS A 37 15.80 22.10 14.32
N TYR A 38 14.91 22.66 13.48
CA TYR A 38 14.60 24.09 13.51
C TYR A 38 13.98 24.56 14.84
N MET A 39 13.21 23.70 15.51
CA MET A 39 12.59 23.99 16.81
C MET A 39 13.49 23.68 18.03
N LYS A 40 14.75 23.27 17.82
CA LYS A 40 15.73 22.90 18.86
C LYS A 40 15.29 21.75 19.79
N ILE A 41 14.44 20.85 19.31
CA ILE A 41 14.00 19.67 20.08
C ILE A 41 15.09 18.60 20.03
N ALA A 42 15.38 17.95 21.16
CA ALA A 42 16.36 16.88 21.22
C ALA A 42 15.95 15.68 20.34
N PRO A 43 16.84 15.13 19.50
CA PRO A 43 16.48 14.11 18.50
C PRO A 43 15.99 12.80 19.11
N ARG A 44 16.43 12.46 20.33
CA ARG A 44 15.98 11.25 21.06
C ARG A 44 14.51 11.33 21.44
N SER A 45 14.04 12.47 21.94
CA SER A 45 12.64 12.65 22.33
C SER A 45 11.72 12.65 21.10
N MET A 46 12.17 13.24 19.99
CA MET A 46 11.43 13.24 18.72
C MET A 46 11.25 11.81 18.17
N PHE A 47 12.32 11.02 18.14
CA PHE A 47 12.27 9.63 17.68
C PHE A 47 11.26 8.79 18.48
N VAL A 48 11.26 8.91 19.81
CA VAL A 48 10.33 8.17 20.67
C VAL A 48 8.89 8.58 20.38
N ALA A 49 8.60 9.88 20.25
CA ALA A 49 7.26 10.39 19.96
C ALA A 49 6.74 9.91 18.60
N GLN A 50 7.58 9.91 17.57
CA GLN A 50 7.18 9.47 16.23
C GLN A 50 6.94 7.95 16.19
N VAL A 51 7.78 7.16 16.85
CA VAL A 51 7.63 5.70 16.88
C VAL A 51 6.37 5.30 17.65
N THR A 52 6.12 5.89 18.82
CA THR A 52 4.91 5.58 19.59
C THR A 52 3.65 6.02 18.85
N GLY A 53 3.66 7.21 18.24
CA GLY A 53 2.55 7.68 17.40
C GLY A 53 2.26 6.76 16.22
N THR A 54 3.31 6.26 15.54
CA THR A 54 3.16 5.34 14.41
C THR A 54 2.58 3.99 14.84
N ILE A 55 3.00 3.45 15.98
CA ILE A 55 2.46 2.19 16.53
C ILE A 55 0.97 2.33 16.83
N ILE A 56 0.57 3.40 17.52
CA ILE A 56 -0.83 3.67 17.86
C ILE A 56 -1.66 3.83 16.58
N SER A 57 -1.19 4.64 15.63
CA SER A 57 -1.87 4.86 14.35
C SER A 57 -2.04 3.56 13.56
N SER A 58 -1.02 2.71 13.53
CA SER A 58 -1.09 1.40 12.84
C SER A 58 -2.16 0.50 13.45
N ILE A 59 -2.23 0.41 14.79
CA ILE A 59 -3.23 -0.40 15.49
C ILE A 59 -4.65 0.10 15.18
N VAL A 60 -4.87 1.41 15.31
CA VAL A 60 -6.18 2.02 15.05
C VAL A 60 -6.60 1.80 13.60
N ASN A 61 -5.69 1.95 12.64
CA ASN A 61 -6.01 1.78 11.23
C ASN A 61 -6.39 0.33 10.89
N VAL A 62 -5.70 -0.65 11.47
CA VAL A 62 -6.05 -2.08 11.32
C VAL A 62 -7.41 -2.38 11.96
N ALA A 63 -7.65 -1.90 13.17
CA ALA A 63 -8.92 -2.09 13.86
C ALA A 63 -10.09 -1.46 13.08
N ALA A 64 -9.92 -0.24 12.58
CA ALA A 64 -10.93 0.44 11.77
C ALA A 64 -11.17 -0.29 10.44
N SER A 65 -10.12 -0.80 9.79
CA SER A 65 -10.25 -1.58 8.55
C SER A 65 -11.03 -2.88 8.79
N TRP A 66 -10.71 -3.59 9.88
CA TRP A 66 -11.41 -4.81 10.27
C TRP A 66 -12.89 -4.56 10.57
N TRP A 67 -13.17 -3.47 11.30
CA TRP A 67 -14.54 -3.04 11.61
C TRP A 67 -15.33 -2.73 10.34
N LEU A 68 -14.74 -1.97 9.41
CA LEU A 68 -15.39 -1.58 8.17
C LEU A 68 -15.74 -2.80 7.30
N LEU A 69 -14.82 -3.77 7.21
CA LEU A 69 -15.03 -5.02 6.46
C LEU A 69 -16.13 -5.89 7.07
N SER A 70 -16.31 -5.84 8.39
CA SER A 70 -17.33 -6.61 9.10
C SER A 70 -18.72 -5.94 9.06
N ALA A 71 -18.77 -4.61 8.94
CA ALA A 71 -20.00 -3.84 8.95
C ALA A 71 -20.67 -3.68 7.57
N MET A 72 -19.89 -3.72 6.48
CA MET A 72 -20.38 -3.53 5.11
C MET A 72 -20.12 -4.78 4.26
N GLU A 73 -21.17 -5.53 3.96
CA GLU A 73 -21.10 -6.73 3.12
C GLU A 73 -20.91 -6.37 1.64
N ASN A 74 -19.91 -6.96 0.97
CA ASN A 74 -19.54 -6.69 -0.44
C ASN A 74 -18.97 -5.29 -0.74
N ILE A 75 -18.11 -4.76 0.14
CA ILE A 75 -17.35 -3.54 -0.15
C ILE A 75 -16.58 -3.66 -1.48
N CYS A 76 -16.49 -2.57 -2.25
CA CYS A 76 -15.80 -2.52 -3.55
C CYS A 76 -16.42 -3.34 -4.70
N VAL A 77 -17.64 -3.89 -4.55
CA VAL A 77 -18.38 -4.58 -5.63
C VAL A 77 -19.52 -3.71 -6.17
N PRO A 78 -19.30 -2.88 -7.20
CA PRO A 78 -20.26 -1.84 -7.61
C PRO A 78 -21.66 -2.37 -7.96
N GLU A 79 -21.79 -3.64 -8.35
CA GLU A 79 -23.08 -4.28 -8.68
C GLU A 79 -23.97 -4.57 -7.45
N LYS A 80 -23.37 -4.74 -6.27
CA LYS A 80 -24.10 -5.09 -5.04
C LYS A 80 -24.29 -3.89 -4.10
N LEU A 81 -23.79 -2.72 -4.48
CA LEU A 81 -23.89 -1.51 -3.69
C LEU A 81 -25.08 -0.64 -4.15
N PRO A 82 -25.76 0.06 -3.23
CA PRO A 82 -26.80 1.02 -3.58
C PRO A 82 -26.26 2.11 -4.51
N LYS A 83 -27.05 2.51 -5.52
CA LYS A 83 -26.67 3.53 -6.52
C LYS A 83 -26.28 4.83 -5.81
N GLY A 84 -25.03 5.27 -5.98
CA GLY A 84 -24.46 6.46 -5.34
C GLY A 84 -23.61 6.20 -4.09
N SER A 85 -23.35 4.94 -3.76
CA SER A 85 -22.42 4.58 -2.69
C SER A 85 -20.99 5.09 -2.95
N PRO A 86 -20.31 5.70 -1.96
CA PRO A 86 -18.92 6.13 -2.07
C PRO A 86 -17.91 4.97 -2.02
N TRP A 87 -18.35 3.73 -1.77
CA TRP A 87 -17.47 2.57 -1.53
C TRP A 87 -17.05 1.82 -2.80
N THR A 88 -16.72 2.55 -3.87
CA THR A 88 -16.35 1.99 -5.19
C THR A 88 -14.86 1.64 -5.34
N CYS A 89 -14.02 1.92 -4.34
CA CYS A 89 -12.62 1.48 -4.20
C CYS A 89 -11.73 1.45 -5.47
N PRO A 90 -11.72 2.51 -6.32
CA PRO A 90 -11.04 2.48 -7.61
C PRO A 90 -9.52 2.23 -7.49
N GLY A 91 -8.88 2.74 -6.43
CA GLY A 91 -7.43 2.58 -6.23
C GLY A 91 -6.99 1.15 -5.91
N MET A 92 -7.85 0.35 -5.26
CA MET A 92 -7.54 -1.05 -4.97
C MET A 92 -7.60 -1.90 -6.23
N THR A 93 -8.61 -1.68 -7.09
CA THR A 93 -8.75 -2.37 -8.38
C THR A 93 -7.54 -2.15 -9.27
N VAL A 94 -7.11 -0.90 -9.43
CA VAL A 94 -5.90 -0.57 -10.23
C VAL A 94 -4.64 -1.23 -9.67
N THR A 95 -4.51 -1.30 -8.35
CA THR A 95 -3.35 -1.96 -7.72
C THR A 95 -3.37 -3.47 -7.92
N TYR A 96 -4.55 -4.08 -7.88
CA TYR A 96 -4.75 -5.50 -8.17
C TYR A 96 -4.41 -5.82 -9.62
N ASP A 97 -4.97 -5.10 -10.59
CA ASP A 97 -4.74 -5.30 -12.03
C ASP A 97 -3.26 -5.19 -12.38
N ASN A 98 -2.60 -4.13 -11.88
CA ASN A 98 -1.17 -3.94 -12.08
C ASN A 98 -0.34 -5.09 -11.48
N SER A 99 -0.79 -5.65 -10.36
CA SER A 99 -0.11 -6.79 -9.73
C SER A 99 -0.35 -8.10 -10.46
N VAL A 100 -1.48 -8.27 -11.14
CA VAL A 100 -1.75 -9.40 -12.04
C VAL A 100 -0.85 -9.31 -13.27
N ILE A 101 -0.79 -8.14 -13.93
CA ILE A 101 0.05 -7.92 -15.12
C ILE A 101 1.52 -8.20 -14.77
N TRP A 102 2.06 -7.52 -13.76
CA TRP A 102 3.48 -7.65 -13.44
C TRP A 102 3.82 -8.87 -12.58
N GLY A 103 2.86 -9.53 -11.95
CA GLY A 103 3.09 -10.68 -11.06
C GLY A 103 2.78 -12.04 -11.68
N VAL A 104 1.71 -12.14 -12.49
CA VAL A 104 1.26 -13.38 -13.15
C VAL A 104 1.82 -13.48 -14.56
N VAL A 105 1.64 -12.44 -15.38
CA VAL A 105 2.14 -12.43 -16.78
C VAL A 105 3.66 -12.30 -16.77
N GLY A 106 4.17 -11.37 -15.96
CA GLY A 106 5.58 -11.16 -15.75
C GLY A 106 6.28 -10.47 -16.93
N PRO A 107 7.41 -9.77 -16.71
CA PRO A 107 8.10 -9.02 -17.77
C PRO A 107 8.63 -9.92 -18.89
N MET A 108 8.95 -11.18 -18.58
CA MET A 108 9.49 -12.15 -19.52
C MET A 108 8.50 -12.46 -20.65
N ARG A 109 7.20 -12.57 -20.38
CA ARG A 109 6.21 -12.88 -21.42
C ARG A 109 5.82 -11.65 -22.26
N ILE A 110 6.22 -10.45 -21.81
CA ILE A 110 5.89 -9.18 -22.45
C ILE A 110 7.06 -8.70 -23.33
N TYR A 111 8.31 -8.79 -22.85
CA TYR A 111 9.48 -8.15 -23.47
C TYR A 111 10.64 -9.10 -23.86
N TYR A 112 10.50 -10.42 -23.67
CA TYR A 112 11.53 -11.39 -24.09
C TYR A 112 11.38 -11.73 -25.59
N PRO A 113 12.40 -12.30 -26.28
CA PRO A 113 12.33 -12.60 -27.71
C PRO A 113 11.14 -13.45 -28.20
N ASP A 114 10.46 -14.18 -27.31
CA ASP A 114 9.22 -14.92 -27.59
C ASP A 114 7.95 -14.24 -26.97
N GLY A 115 8.04 -12.96 -26.64
CA GLY A 115 6.99 -12.17 -26.00
C GLY A 115 6.02 -11.53 -26.98
N VAL A 116 4.85 -11.11 -26.47
CA VAL A 116 3.77 -10.50 -27.30
C VAL A 116 4.20 -9.16 -27.92
N TYR A 117 5.23 -8.51 -27.35
CA TYR A 117 5.86 -7.31 -27.86
C TYR A 117 7.37 -7.55 -28.04
N SER A 118 7.74 -8.39 -29.01
CA SER A 118 9.12 -8.59 -29.48
C SER A 118 9.53 -7.56 -30.53
#